data_AF-A0A368K0D1-F1
#
_entry.id   AF-A0A368K0D1-F1
#
_cell.length_a   1.000
_cell.length_b   1.000
_cell.length_c   1.000
_cell.angle_alpha   90.00
_cell.angle_beta   90.00
_cell.angle_gamma   90.00
#
_symmetry.space_group_name_H-M   'P 1'
#
loop_
_entity.id
_entity.type
_entity.pdbx_description
1 polymer ?
#
loop_
_entity_poly.entity_id
_entity_poly.type
_entity_poly.pdbx_seq_one_letter_code
_entity_poly.pdbx_strand_id
1 'polypeptide(L)' 'MKRSFLRLTIFGLTACSQQAERTYSVDELTADESLLAGIIAKCRNNPGEVRNAPNCRNAEAADGKLRLQRMLDSLRG' A
#
# COMPACT_ATOMS: atom_id res chain seq x y z
N MET A 1 18.52 45.95 32.46
CA MET A 1 18.27 44.54 32.83
C MET A 1 16.80 44.35 33.21
N LYS A 2 15.93 43.88 32.30
CA LYS A 2 14.71 43.11 32.63
C LYS A 2 14.42 42.19 31.44
N ARG A 3 14.84 40.94 31.57
CA ARG A 3 14.69 39.87 30.57
C ARG A 3 13.25 39.39 30.57
N SER A 4 12.43 39.89 29.65
CA SER A 4 11.09 39.34 29.42
C SER A 4 11.24 38.11 28.52
N PHE A 5 11.36 36.94 29.13
CA PHE A 5 11.38 35.65 28.44
C PHE A 5 9.98 35.30 27.96
N LEU A 6 9.57 35.87 26.83
CA LEU A 6 8.35 35.45 26.15
C LEU A 6 8.59 34.08 25.51
N ARG A 7 8.01 33.04 26.13
CA ARG A 7 8.12 31.64 25.71
C ARG A 7 7.49 31.46 24.33
N LEU A 8 8.31 31.12 23.35
CA LEU A 8 7.90 30.70 22.01
C LEU A 8 7.47 29.23 22.08
N THR A 9 6.18 28.96 22.22
CA THR A 9 5.62 27.60 22.06
C THR A 9 5.45 27.29 20.57
N ILE A 10 6.49 26.70 19.98
CA ILE A 10 6.41 26.05 18.67
C ILE A 10 5.63 24.74 18.86
N PHE A 11 4.38 24.70 18.41
CA PHE A 11 3.66 23.44 18.20
C PHE A 11 4.26 22.75 16.98
N GLY A 12 5.14 21.77 17.22
CA GLY A 12 5.60 20.86 16.17
C GLY A 12 4.49 19.89 15.81
N LEU A 13 3.77 20.17 14.72
CA LEU A 13 2.99 19.14 14.03
C LEU A 13 3.98 18.22 13.33
N THR A 14 4.49 17.22 14.05
CA THR A 14 5.14 16.08 13.41
C THR A 14 4.05 15.32 12.66
N ALA A 15 3.84 15.65 11.39
CA ALA A 15 3.09 14.81 10.50
C ALA A 15 3.78 13.44 10.51
N CYS A 16 3.07 12.40 10.96
CA CYS A 16 3.49 11.01 10.81
C CYS A 16 3.62 10.71 9.31
N SER A 17 4.78 11.02 8.74
CA SER A 17 5.18 10.46 7.46
C SER A 17 5.56 9.02 7.74
N GLN A 18 4.57 8.12 7.72
CA GLN A 18 4.87 6.72 7.44
C GLN A 18 5.62 6.74 6.12
N GLN A 19 6.88 6.33 6.18
CA GLN A 19 7.77 6.27 5.03
C GLN A 19 7.01 5.62 3.89
N ALA A 20 6.79 6.37 2.81
CA ALA A 20 5.92 5.92 1.74
C ALA A 20 6.47 4.59 1.21
N GLU A 21 5.74 3.50 1.48
CA GLU A 21 6.10 2.19 0.96
C GLU A 21 6.14 2.31 -0.57
N ARG A 22 7.15 1.69 -1.20
CA ARG A 22 7.23 1.66 -2.67
C ARG A 22 5.88 1.19 -3.21
N THR A 23 5.29 1.99 -4.09
CA THR A 23 4.07 1.59 -4.78
C THR A 23 4.45 0.72 -5.98
N TYR A 24 3.96 -0.51 -6.00
CA TYR A 24 4.14 -1.44 -7.12
C TYR A 24 2.99 -1.29 -8.10
N SER A 25 3.29 -1.26 -9.39
CA SER A 25 2.29 -1.31 -10.45
C SER A 25 1.61 -2.67 -10.53
N VAL A 26 0.44 -2.72 -11.18
CA VAL A 26 -0.28 -3.98 -11.42
C VAL A 26 0.58 -4.96 -12.22
N ASP A 27 1.34 -4.48 -13.20
CA ASP A 27 2.17 -5.34 -14.04
C ASP A 27 3.39 -5.91 -13.29
N GLU A 28 4.04 -5.11 -12.43
CA GLU A 28 5.09 -5.62 -11.53
C GLU A 28 4.56 -6.72 -10.61
N LEU A 29 3.36 -6.55 -10.05
CA LEU A 29 2.74 -7.54 -9.18
C LEU A 29 2.25 -8.77 -9.94
N THR A 30 1.80 -8.60 -11.19
CA THR A 30 1.43 -9.72 -12.06
C THR A 30 2.65 -10.57 -12.43
N ALA A 31 3.83 -9.94 -12.56
CA ALA A 31 5.07 -10.61 -12.91
C ALA A 31 5.74 -11.36 -11.73
N ASP A 32 5.37 -11.04 -10.49
CA ASP A 32 5.92 -11.66 -9.28
C ASP A 32 4.79 -12.10 -8.34
N GLU A 33 4.30 -13.34 -8.54
CA GLU A 33 3.22 -13.90 -7.74
C GLU A 33 3.57 -14.04 -6.24
N SER A 34 4.86 -14.18 -5.89
CA SER A 34 5.31 -14.27 -4.49
C SER A 34 5.19 -12.93 -3.80
N LEU A 35 5.64 -11.85 -4.45
CA LEU A 35 5.44 -10.49 -3.97
C LEU A 35 3.95 -10.15 -3.83
N LEU A 36 3.15 -10.49 -4.85
CA LEU A 36 1.71 -10.31 -4.84
C LEU A 36 1.04 -11.02 -3.66
N ALA A 37 1.34 -12.30 -3.44
CA ALA A 37 0.79 -13.07 -2.32
C ALA A 37 1.14 -12.45 -0.96
N GLY A 38 2.38 -11.97 -0.81
CA GLY A 38 2.82 -11.27 0.40
C GLY A 38 2.02 -9.98 0.65
N ILE A 39 1.77 -9.19 -0.39
CA ILE A 39 0.99 -7.95 -0.28
C ILE A 39 -0.48 -8.26 0.00
N ILE A 40 -1.11 -9.21 -0.70
CA ILE A 40 -2.48 -9.66 -0.45
C ILE A 40 -2.65 -10.10 1.01
N ALA A 41 -1.71 -10.89 1.55
CA ALA A 41 -1.75 -11.32 2.94
C ALA A 41 -1.71 -10.13 3.91
N LYS A 42 -0.84 -9.14 3.67
CA LYS A 42 -0.81 -7.89 4.45
C LYS A 42 -2.13 -7.13 4.38
N CYS A 43 -2.75 -7.04 3.19
CA CYS A 43 -4.01 -6.33 2.97
C CYS A 43 -5.21 -6.99 3.67
N ARG A 44 -5.30 -8.33 3.67
CA ARG A 44 -6.41 -9.08 4.29
C ARG A 44 -6.38 -9.02 5.82
N ASN A 45 -5.20 -8.89 6.41
CA ASN A 45 -5.02 -8.86 7.86
C ASN A 45 -5.35 -7.51 8.51
N ASN A 46 -5.65 -6.46 7.73
CA ASN A 46 -6.03 -5.13 8.24
C ASN A 46 -7.15 -4.48 7.38
N PRO A 47 -8.40 -4.95 7.48
CA PRO A 47 -9.49 -4.57 6.58
C PRO A 47 -9.98 -3.10 6.69
N GLY A 48 -9.41 -2.31 7.59
CA GLY A 48 -9.67 -0.87 7.77
C GLY A 48 -8.91 0.01 6.77
N GLU A 49 -8.12 0.97 7.29
CA GLU A 49 -7.41 2.00 6.51
C GLU A 49 -6.52 1.47 5.36
N VAL A 50 -6.13 0.20 5.41
CA VAL A 50 -5.15 -0.42 4.50
C VAL A 50 -5.77 -0.84 3.15
N ARG A 51 -7.09 -1.06 3.04
CA ARG A 51 -7.70 -1.45 1.74
C ARG A 51 -7.57 -0.35 0.68
N ASN A 52 -7.53 0.91 1.09
CA ASN A 52 -7.32 2.04 0.18
C ASN A 52 -5.83 2.35 -0.08
N ALA A 53 -4.91 1.63 0.56
CA ALA A 53 -3.49 1.80 0.27
C ALA A 53 -3.21 1.45 -1.20
N PRO A 54 -2.35 2.22 -1.91
CA PRO A 54 -2.06 2.00 -3.32
C PRO A 54 -1.66 0.55 -3.65
N ASN A 55 -0.81 -0.06 -2.81
CA ASN A 55 -0.38 -1.44 -3.00
C ASN A 55 -1.51 -2.47 -2.84
N CYS A 56 -2.48 -2.23 -1.95
CA CYS A 56 -3.62 -3.15 -1.81
C CYS A 56 -4.55 -3.08 -3.00
N ARG A 57 -4.84 -1.88 -3.51
CA ARG A 57 -5.62 -1.72 -4.74
C ARG A 57 -4.94 -2.36 -5.95
N ASN A 58 -3.63 -2.18 -6.09
CA ASN A 58 -2.88 -2.76 -7.20
C ASN A 58 -2.78 -4.28 -7.07
N ALA A 59 -2.63 -4.80 -5.86
CA ALA A 59 -2.61 -6.24 -5.59
C ALA A 59 -3.96 -6.90 -5.91
N GLU A 60 -5.08 -6.31 -5.47
CA GLU A 60 -6.41 -6.83 -5.82
C GLU A 60 -6.65 -6.85 -7.34
N ALA A 61 -6.21 -5.81 -8.05
CA ALA A 61 -6.29 -5.76 -9.51
C ALA A 61 -5.40 -6.83 -10.18
N ALA A 62 -4.17 -7.03 -9.69
CA ALA A 62 -3.25 -8.04 -10.21
C ALA A 62 -3.78 -9.47 -9.96
N ASP A 63 -4.28 -9.77 -8.76
CA ASP A 63 -4.88 -11.07 -8.44
C ASP A 63 -6.10 -11.36 -9.33
N GLY A 64 -6.95 -10.36 -9.56
CA GLY A 64 -8.06 -10.45 -10.50
C GLY A 64 -7.62 -10.72 -11.94
N LYS A 65 -6.56 -10.05 -12.41
CA LYS A 65 -5.97 -10.26 -13.74
C LYS A 65 -5.45 -11.69 -13.90
N LEU A 66 -4.67 -12.19 -12.94
CA LEU A 66 -4.16 -13.56 -12.96
C LEU A 66 -5.30 -14.59 -12.91
N ARG A 67 -6.34 -14.35 -12.09
CA ARG A 67 -7.51 -15.23 -12.04
C ARG A 67 -8.22 -15.32 -13.38
N LEU A 68 -8.38 -14.20 -14.07
CA LEU A 68 -8.96 -14.17 -15.42
C LEU A 68 -8.05 -14.90 -16.43
N GLN A 69 -6.75 -14.68 -16.38
CA GLN A 69 -5.79 -15.37 -17.27
C GLN A 69 -5.87 -16.89 -17.11
N ARG A 70 -5.82 -17.40 -15.86
CA ARG A 70 -5.96 -18.84 -15.59
C ARG A 70 -7.29 -19.41 -16.10
N MET A 71 -8.38 -18.65 -15.97
CA MET A 71 -9.67 -19.03 -16.54
C MET A 71 -9.60 -19.12 -18.06
N LEU A 72 -9.02 -18.12 -18.74
CA LEU A 72 -8.87 -18.11 -20.19
C LEU A 72 -7.99 -19.26 -20.68
N ASP A 73 -6.90 -19.57 -19.98
CA ASP A 73 -6.01 -20.68 -20.32
C ASP A 73 -6.73 -22.02 -20.16
N SER A 74 -7.55 -22.17 -19.11
CA SER A 74 -8.38 -23.37 -18.91
C SER A 74 -9.43 -23.56 -20.01
N LEU A 75 -9.88 -22.48 -20.65
CA LEU A 75 -10.84 -22.53 -21.76
C LEU A 75 -10.18 -22.81 -23.12
N ARG A 76 -8.87 -22.60 -23.24
CA ARG A 76 -8.14 -22.75 -24.51
C ARG A 76 -7.78 -24.19 -24.85
N GLY A 77 -7.70 -25.08 -23.85
CA GLY A 77 -7.42 -26.51 -24.04
C GLY A 77 -5.93 -26.77 -24.25
#